data_AF-A0A432KH83-F1
#
_entry.id   AF-A0A432KH83-F1
#
_cell.length_a   1.000
_cell.length_b   1.000
_cell.length_c   1.000
_cell.angle_alpha   90.00
_cell.angle_beta   90.00
_cell.angle_gamma   90.00
#
_symmetry.space_group_name_H-M   'P 1'
#
loop_
_entity.id
_entity.type
_entity.pdbx_description
1 polymer ?
#
loop_
_entity_poly.entity_id
_entity_poly.type
_entity_poly.pdbx_seq_one_letter_code
_entity_poly.pdbx_strand_id
1 'polypeptide(L)'
;NQIGFYLNTLVLRNQLNQNATFIDTLLEIKENTLNSFEHQSYPFDKLVDELELDRDLSQNPLFNIMIVLQNNEQSEINFKNLDSNFIPTKNVF
;
A
#
# COMPACT_ATOMS: atom_id res chain seq x y z
N ASN A 1 20.66 15.90 1.28
CA ASN A 1 19.99 14.58 1.38
C ASN A 1 19.72 14.24 2.83
N GLN A 2 18.46 14.03 3.17
CA GLN A 2 18.07 13.45 4.46
C GLN A 2 17.96 11.93 4.33
N ILE A 3 18.33 11.22 5.39
CA ILE A 3 18.18 9.76 5.51
C ILE A 3 17.19 9.53 6.64
N GLY A 4 16.10 8.82 6.37
CA GLY A 4 15.02 8.55 7.31
C GLY A 4 13.96 7.63 6.73
N PHE A 5 13.12 7.04 7.59
CA PHE A 5 12.00 6.20 7.19
C PHE A 5 10.75 7.09 7.01
N TYR A 6 10.25 7.18 5.78
CA TYR A 6 9.12 8.05 5.41
C TYR A 6 7.90 7.27 4.91
N LEU A 7 7.88 5.96 5.10
CA LEU A 7 6.74 5.14 4.73
C LEU A 7 5.67 5.25 5.81
N ASN A 8 4.45 5.56 5.40
CA ASN A 8 3.27 5.41 6.25
C ASN A 8 2.38 4.30 5.69
N THR A 9 1.73 3.55 6.58
CA THR A 9 0.77 2.52 6.20
C THR A 9 -0.65 3.09 6.28
N LEU A 10 -1.38 3.02 5.17
CA LEU A 10 -2.78 3.43 5.11
C LEU A 10 -3.70 2.21 5.25
N VAL A 11 -4.58 2.23 6.24
CA VAL A 11 -5.55 1.15 6.47
C VAL A 11 -6.78 1.40 5.60
N LEU A 12 -7.09 0.45 4.72
CA LEU A 12 -8.28 0.52 3.86
C LEU A 12 -9.34 -0.46 4.36
N ARG A 13 -10.44 0.08 4.89
CA ARG A 13 -11.59 -0.71 5.33
C ARG A 13 -12.71 -0.61 4.29
N ASN A 14 -13.08 -1.73 3.70
CA ASN A 14 -14.17 -1.82 2.74
C ASN A 14 -15.20 -2.87 3.20
N GLN A 15 -16.49 -2.57 3.01
CA GLN A 15 -17.56 -3.52 3.23
C GLN A 15 -18.04 -4.02 1.87
N LEU A 16 -18.05 -5.33 1.67
CA LEU A 16 -18.44 -5.91 0.38
C LEU A 16 -19.92 -6.24 0.38
N ASN A 17 -20.68 -5.67 -0.56
CA ASN A 17 -22.06 -6.07 -0.81
C ASN A 17 -22.09 -7.27 -1.75
N GLN A 18 -22.61 -8.41 -1.28
CA GLN A 18 -22.67 -9.65 -2.05
C GLN A 18 -23.56 -9.57 -3.29
N ASN A 19 -24.47 -8.59 -3.35
CA ASN A 19 -25.36 -8.39 -4.50
C ASN A 19 -24.81 -7.36 -5.51
N ALA A 20 -23.70 -6.69 -5.20
CA ALA A 20 -23.09 -5.72 -6.09
C ALA A 20 -22.33 -6.42 -7.22
N THR A 21 -22.26 -5.79 -8.39
CA THR A 21 -21.37 -6.28 -9.44
C THR A 21 -19.92 -5.99 -9.07
N PHE A 22 -18.99 -6.63 -9.77
CA PHE A 22 -17.57 -6.33 -9.63
C PHE A 22 -17.27 -4.84 -9.89
N ILE A 23 -17.91 -4.24 -10.89
CA ILE A 23 -17.69 -2.84 -11.25
C ILE A 23 -18.18 -1.90 -10.14
N ASP A 24 -19.36 -2.17 -9.58
CA ASP A 24 -19.89 -1.38 -8.47
C ASP A 24 -18.97 -1.45 -7.25
N THR A 25 -18.49 -2.65 -6.93
CA THR A 25 -17.54 -2.88 -5.83
C THR A 25 -16.23 -2.12 -6.07
N LEU A 26 -15.71 -2.15 -7.30
CA LEU A 26 -14.48 -1.44 -7.65
C LEU A 26 -14.63 0.08 -7.52
N LEU A 27 -15.77 0.63 -7.91
CA LEU A 27 -16.06 2.06 -7.76
C LEU A 27 -16.15 2.47 -6.29
N GLU A 28 -16.80 1.66 -5.45
CA GLU A 28 -16.87 1.90 -4.01
C GLU A 28 -15.48 1.85 -3.36
N ILE A 29 -14.67 0.83 -3.68
CA ILE A 29 -13.30 0.72 -3.19
C ILE A 29 -12.46 1.92 -3.63
N LYS A 30 -12.61 2.38 -4.89
CA LYS A 30 -11.92 3.57 -5.40
C LYS A 30 -12.28 4.80 -4.58
N GLU A 31 -13.56 5.04 -4.33
CA GLU A 31 -14.03 6.18 -3.54
C GLU A 31 -13.47 6.14 -2.11
N ASN A 32 -13.61 5.01 -1.42
CA ASN A 32 -13.08 4.83 -0.06
C ASN A 32 -11.57 5.02 0.00
N THR A 33 -10.84 4.53 -1.01
CA THR A 33 -9.38 4.68 -1.09
C THR A 33 -8.98 6.15 -1.29
N LEU A 34 -9.68 6.88 -2.18
CA LEU A 34 -9.42 8.30 -2.40
C LEU A 34 -9.69 9.13 -1.14
N ASN A 35 -10.79 8.88 -0.43
CA ASN A 35 -11.10 9.54 0.84
C ASN A 35 -10.04 9.24 1.92
N SER A 36 -9.49 8.02 1.91
CA SER A 36 -8.43 7.63 2.84
C SER A 36 -7.12 8.37 2.57
N PHE A 37 -6.81 8.71 1.31
CA PHE A 37 -5.60 9.48 0.97
C PHE A 37 -5.59 10.90 1.53
N GLU A 38 -6.75 11.50 1.82
CA GLU A 38 -6.83 12.80 2.50
C GLU A 38 -6.20 12.75 3.90
N HIS A 39 -6.09 11.54 4.49
CA HIS A 39 -5.59 11.31 5.83
C HIS A 39 -4.22 10.60 5.85
N GLN A 40 -3.54 10.48 4.69
CA GLN A 40 -2.30 9.71 4.54
C GLN A 40 -1.13 10.17 5.43
N SER A 41 -1.19 11.39 5.96
CA SER A 41 -0.16 11.93 6.85
C SER A 41 -0.32 11.44 8.29
N TYR A 42 -1.45 10.82 8.64
CA TYR A 42 -1.70 10.32 9.98
C TYR A 42 -0.92 9.03 10.25
N PRO A 43 0.00 8.99 11.24
CA PRO A 43 0.83 7.82 11.47
C PRO A 43 0.02 6.59 11.88
N PHE A 44 0.28 5.46 11.23
CA PHE A 44 -0.38 4.18 11.56
C PHE A 44 -0.21 3.77 13.02
N ASP A 45 0.99 3.91 13.59
CA ASP A 45 1.25 3.50 14.97
C ASP A 45 0.37 4.28 15.98
N LYS A 46 0.14 5.57 15.70
CA LYS A 46 -0.77 6.40 16.51
C LYS A 46 -2.22 5.95 16.40
N LEU A 47 -2.67 5.57 15.19
CA LEU A 47 -4.01 5.03 14.99
C LEU A 47 -4.22 3.76 15.82
N VAL A 48 -3.23 2.87 15.86
CA VAL A 48 -3.31 1.63 16.65
C VAL A 48 -3.37 1.94 18.14
N ASP A 49 -2.53 2.86 18.62
CA ASP A 49 -2.49 3.25 20.03
C ASP A 49 -3.82 3.90 20.49
N GLU A 50 -4.44 4.74 19.66
CA GLU A 50 -5.70 5.42 19.97
C GLU A 50 -6.94 4.51 19.94
N LEU A 51 -6.89 3.43 19.15
CA LEU A 51 -8.00 2.48 19.06
C LEU A 51 -8.07 1.50 20.24
N GLU A 52 -7.08 1.51 21.14
CA GLU A 52 -7.02 0.67 22.35
C GLU A 52 -7.35 -0.82 22.07
N LEU A 53 -6.85 -1.34 20.95
CA LEU A 53 -7.15 -2.70 20.52
C LEU A 53 -6.47 -3.74 21.42
N ASP A 54 -7.15 -4.85 21.68
CA ASP A 54 -6.58 -5.99 22.38
C ASP A 54 -5.32 -6.50 21.66
N ARG A 55 -4.17 -6.39 22.32
CA ARG A 55 -2.89 -6.82 21.74
C ARG A 55 -2.78 -8.34 21.76
N ASP A 56 -2.88 -8.95 20.57
CA ASP A 56 -2.44 -10.31 20.29
C ASP A 56 -1.13 -10.27 19.50
N LEU A 57 -0.02 -10.75 20.08
CA LEU A 57 1.29 -10.80 19.44
C LEU A 57 1.34 -11.74 18.22
N SER A 58 0.34 -12.59 18.05
CA SER A 58 0.23 -13.51 16.91
C SER A 58 -0.44 -12.87 15.69
N GLN A 59 -0.97 -11.64 15.83
CA GLN A 59 -1.77 -10.97 14.81
C GLN A 59 -1.29 -9.54 14.57
N ASN A 60 -1.53 -9.04 13.36
CA ASN A 60 -1.40 -7.62 13.07
C ASN A 60 -2.63 -6.88 13.60
N PRO A 61 -2.49 -5.64 14.11
CA PRO A 61 -3.53 -4.97 14.89
C PRO A 61 -4.79 -4.61 14.08
N LEU A 62 -4.67 -4.32 12.79
CA LEU A 62 -5.79 -3.85 11.96
C LEU A 62 -6.03 -4.63 10.67
N PHE A 63 -5.00 -5.25 10.10
CA PHE A 63 -5.11 -5.96 8.83
C PHE A 63 -4.06 -7.06 8.73
N ASN A 64 -4.39 -8.16 8.04
CA ASN A 64 -3.45 -9.26 7.80
C ASN A 64 -2.91 -9.28 6.35
N ILE A 65 -3.48 -8.48 5.45
CA ILE A 65 -3.11 -8.43 4.03
C ILE A 65 -2.61 -7.03 3.71
N MET A 66 -1.40 -6.96 3.15
CA MET A 66 -0.80 -5.72 2.65
C MET A 66 -0.74 -5.75 1.12
N ILE A 67 -1.13 -4.65 0.49
CA ILE A 67 -1.01 -4.45 -0.95
C ILE A 67 0.03 -3.36 -1.18
N VAL A 68 1.04 -3.64 -1.99
CA VAL A 68 2.08 -2.69 -2.39
C VAL A 68 2.08 -2.58 -3.90
N LEU A 69 1.80 -1.38 -4.42
CA LEU A 69 1.93 -1.07 -5.84
C LEU A 69 3.14 -0.16 -6.03
N GLN A 70 4.17 -0.69 -6.68
CA GLN A 70 5.34 0.07 -7.10
C GLN A 70 5.27 0.28 -8.61
N ASN A 71 5.10 1.53 -9.02
CA ASN A 71 5.27 1.92 -10.41
C ASN A 71 6.78 1.94 -10.69
N ASN A 72 7.31 0.81 -11.15
CA ASN A 72 8.69 0.72 -11.60
C ASN A 72 8.82 1.43 -12.95
N GLU A 73 9.08 2.74 -12.93
CA GLU A 73 9.59 3.42 -14.11
C GLU A 73 10.98 2.86 -14.41
N GLN A 74 11.11 2.16 -15.54
CA GLN A 74 12.39 1.66 -16.04
C GLN A 74 13.33 2.84 -16.26
N SER A 75 14.22 3.09 -15.30
CA SER A 75 15.33 4.00 -15.50
C SER A 75 16.37 3.26 -16.34
N GLU A 76 16.55 3.64 -17.61
CA GLU A 76 17.70 3.21 -18.40
C GLU A 76 18.96 3.77 -17.74
N ILE A 77 19.65 2.93 -16.97
CA ILE A 77 20.92 3.30 -16.38
C ILE A 77 21.97 3.25 -17.49
N ASN A 78 22.22 4.39 -18.13
CA ASN A 78 23.23 4.50 -19.18
C ASN A 78 24.62 4.58 -18.53
N PHE A 79 25.23 3.42 -18.28
CA PHE A 79 26.63 3.35 -17.94
C PHE A 79 27.44 3.67 -19.18
N LYS A 80 28.15 4.81 -19.20
CA LYS A 80 29.08 5.13 -20.29
C LYS A 80 30.01 3.95 -20.52
N ASN A 81 29.91 3.34 -21.70
CA ASN A 81 30.69 2.19 -22.20
C ASN A 81 30.35 0.80 -21.63
N LEU A 82 29.15 0.58 -21.09
CA LEU A 82 28.67 -0.76 -20.76
C LEU A 82 27.26 -0.95 -21.32
N ASP A 83 27.09 -1.89 -22.25
CA ASP A 83 25.78 -2.32 -22.73
C ASP A 83 25.07 -3.06 -21.58
N SER A 84 24.27 -2.33 -20.81
CA SER A 84 23.43 -2.92 -19.77
C SER A 84 22.16 -3.49 -20.42
N ASN A 85 22.15 -4.80 -20.66
CA ASN A 85 20.90 -5.48 -20.98
C ASN A 85 20.04 -5.58 -19.72
N PHE A 86 18.90 -4.91 -19.72
CA PHE A 86 17.92 -5.01 -18.64
C PHE A 86 17.37 -6.44 -18.57
N ILE A 87 17.55 -7.11 -17.43
CA ILE A 87 16.91 -8.39 -17.14
C ILE A 87 15.66 -8.09 -16.30
N PRO A 88 14.44 -8.30 -16.83
CA PRO A 88 13.23 -8.07 -16.04
C PRO A 88 13.21 -8.99 -14.83
N THR A 89 13.14 -8.41 -13.63
CA THR A 89 12.77 -9.15 -12.43
C THR A 89 11.31 -9.58 -12.60
N LYS A 90 11.07 -10.89 -12.69
CA LYS A 90 9.70 -11.41 -12.59
C LYS A 90 9.15 -10.96 -11.23
N ASN A 91 8.06 -10.21 -11.24
CA ASN A 91 7.23 -10.04 -10.05
C ASN A 91 6.74 -11.44 -9.67
N VAL A 92 7.39 -12.05 -8.69
CA VAL A 92 6.88 -13.23 -8.01
C VAL A 92 5.91 -12.68 -6.96
N PHE A 93 4.62 -12.94 -7.19
CA PHE A 93 3.58 -12.73 -6.17
C PHE A 93 3.92 -13.50 -4.89
#